data_AF-A0A2B4S8Q4-F1
#
_entry.id   AF-A0A2B4S8Q4-F1
#
_cell.length_a   1.000
_cell.length_b   1.000
_cell.length_c   1.000
_cell.angle_alpha   90.00
_cell.angle_beta   90.00
_cell.angle_gamma   90.00
#
_symmetry.space_group_name_H-M   'P 1'
#
loop_
_entity.id
_entity.type
_entity.pdbx_description
1 polymer ?
#
loop_
_entity_poly.entity_id
_entity_poly.type
_entity_poly.pdbx_seq_one_letter_code
_entity_poly.pdbx_strand_id
1 'polypeptide(L)'
;MSFVTTVVLILFGLYIANSFYVIYHLFHIPSCQGGSRKCLQPHGIIDKELEISIYTSLEENIQNINKRNSNFLWKSDNFSVSNQFTVSINASIPNETRNNGSLYAHIFVYQVGASPFKSE
;
A
#
# COMPACT_ATOMS: atom_id res chain seq x y z
N MET A 1 -24.61 -16.21 54.32
CA MET A 1 -24.37 -14.96 53.53
C MET A 1 -25.64 -14.15 53.53
N SER A 2 -25.55 -12.84 53.79
CA SER A 2 -26.72 -11.95 53.76
C SER A 2 -27.21 -11.79 52.31
N PHE A 3 -28.52 -11.61 52.11
CA PHE A 3 -29.12 -11.31 50.81
C PHE A 3 -28.36 -10.19 50.08
N VAL A 4 -27.97 -9.14 50.81
CA VAL A 4 -27.21 -8.00 50.28
C VAL A 4 -25.83 -8.44 49.77
N THR A 5 -25.12 -9.29 50.50
CA THR A 5 -23.80 -9.77 50.09
C THR A 5 -23.87 -10.61 48.80
N THR A 6 -24.94 -11.41 48.63
CA THR A 6 -25.15 -12.20 47.41
C THR A 6 -25.40 -11.29 46.20
N VAL A 7 -26.25 -10.27 46.36
CA VAL A 7 -26.56 -9.32 45.28
C VAL A 7 -25.30 -8.55 44.85
N VAL A 8 -24.49 -8.09 45.81
CA VAL A 8 -23.24 -7.37 45.53
C VAL A 8 -22.24 -8.26 44.77
N LEU A 9 -22.08 -9.51 45.19
CA LEU A 9 -21.17 -10.45 44.50
C LEU A 9 -21.59 -10.73 43.06
N ILE A 10 -22.90 -10.86 42.80
CA ILE A 10 -23.43 -11.07 41.44
C ILE A 10 -23.17 -9.84 40.56
N LEU A 11 -23.47 -8.65 41.05
CA LEU A 11 -23.22 -7.41 40.32
C LEU A 11 -21.73 -7.22 40.01
N PHE A 12 -20.86 -7.52 40.98
CA PHE A 12 -19.42 -7.47 40.79
C PHE A 12 -18.95 -8.47 39.74
N GLY A 13 -19.46 -9.71 39.77
CA GLY A 13 -19.15 -10.72 38.76
C GLY A 13 -19.57 -10.29 37.34
N LEU A 14 -20.79 -9.74 37.19
CA LEU A 14 -21.28 -9.21 35.91
C LEU A 14 -20.42 -8.04 35.41
N TYR A 15 -20.01 -7.15 36.29
CA TYR A 15 -19.12 -6.04 35.95
C TYR A 15 -17.78 -6.54 35.40
N ILE A 16 -17.13 -7.48 36.10
CA ILE A 16 -15.85 -8.06 35.68
C ILE A 16 -15.99 -8.77 34.32
N ALA A 17 -17.07 -9.54 34.11
CA ALA A 17 -17.34 -10.18 32.83
C ALA A 17 -17.53 -9.17 31.69
N ASN A 18 -18.27 -8.08 31.94
CA ASN A 18 -18.42 -7.00 30.97
C ASN A 18 -17.10 -6.28 30.68
N SER A 19 -16.25 -6.06 31.68
CA SER A 19 -14.91 -5.50 31.49
C SER A 19 -14.06 -6.40 30.59
N PHE A 20 -14.05 -7.72 30.83
CA PHE A 20 -13.36 -8.67 29.95
C PHE A 20 -13.92 -8.65 28.52
N TYR A 21 -15.25 -8.56 28.36
CA TYR A 21 -15.90 -8.46 27.06
C TYR A 21 -15.47 -7.21 26.28
N VAL A 22 -15.47 -6.05 26.94
CA VAL A 22 -15.05 -4.78 26.32
C VAL A 22 -13.57 -4.81 25.95
N ILE A 23 -12.71 -5.32 26.83
CA ILE A 23 -11.28 -5.45 26.57
C ILE A 23 -11.04 -6.41 25.39
N TYR A 24 -11.74 -7.54 25.35
CA TYR A 24 -11.64 -8.49 24.24
C TYR A 24 -11.98 -7.83 22.90
N HIS A 25 -13.05 -7.03 22.84
CA HIS A 25 -13.46 -6.31 21.64
C HIS A 25 -12.54 -5.14 21.25
N LEU A 26 -11.74 -4.61 22.18
CA LEU A 26 -10.70 -3.63 21.86
C LEU A 26 -9.55 -4.28 21.07
N PHE A 27 -9.21 -5.53 21.39
CA PHE A 27 -8.15 -6.27 20.69
C PHE A 27 -8.66 -7.04 19.47
N HIS A 28 -9.92 -7.50 19.50
CA HIS A 28 -10.57 -8.21 18.40
C HIS A 28 -11.65 -7.32 17.80
N ILE A 29 -11.20 -6.41 16.93
CA ILE A 29 -12.07 -5.51 16.20
C ILE A 29 -12.95 -6.37 15.26
N PRO A 30 -14.29 -6.27 15.35
CA PRO A 30 -15.17 -7.02 14.46
C PRO A 30 -14.95 -6.61 13.00
N SER A 31 -15.12 -7.55 12.08
CA SER A 31 -15.04 -7.25 10.65
C SER A 31 -16.07 -6.18 10.29
N CYS A 32 -15.66 -5.22 9.47
CA CYS A 32 -16.54 -4.11 9.12
C CYS A 32 -17.75 -4.60 8.32
N GLN A 33 -18.95 -4.36 8.85
CA GLN A 33 -20.22 -4.73 8.23
C GLN A 33 -20.81 -3.52 7.50
N GLY A 34 -20.84 -3.56 6.16
CA GLY A 34 -21.47 -2.49 5.38
C GLY A 34 -20.95 -2.25 3.95
N GLY A 35 -20.14 -3.15 3.40
CA GLY A 35 -19.61 -3.03 2.04
C GLY A 35 -18.70 -1.80 1.85
N SER A 36 -18.38 -1.47 0.61
CA SER A 36 -17.39 -0.43 0.26
C SER A 36 -17.79 1.00 0.61
N ARG A 37 -19.07 1.27 0.96
CA ARG A 37 -19.54 2.63 1.33
C ARG A 37 -19.40 2.95 2.81
N LYS A 38 -19.31 1.93 3.67
CA LYS A 38 -19.22 2.10 5.13
C LYS A 38 -17.91 1.57 5.70
N CYS A 39 -17.15 0.83 4.89
CA CYS A 39 -15.92 0.20 5.29
C CYS A 39 -14.76 0.72 4.46
N LEU A 40 -13.69 1.12 5.15
CA LEU A 40 -12.39 1.33 4.53
C LEU A 40 -11.90 -0.03 4.04
N GLN A 41 -11.89 -0.22 2.73
CA GLN A 41 -11.23 -1.38 2.13
C GLN A 41 -9.74 -1.04 1.97
N PRO A 42 -8.82 -1.94 2.35
CA PRO A 42 -7.44 -1.78 1.98
C PRO A 42 -7.37 -1.61 0.47
N HIS A 43 -6.48 -0.73 0.01
CA HIS A 43 -6.35 -0.47 -1.40
C HIS A 43 -5.99 -1.80 -2.10
N GLY A 44 -6.82 -2.28 -3.03
CA GLY A 44 -6.75 -3.61 -3.64
C GLY A 44 -5.51 -3.87 -4.52
N ILE A 45 -4.49 -3.03 -4.38
CA ILE A 45 -3.13 -3.23 -4.89
C ILE A 45 -2.39 -4.26 -4.03
N ILE A 46 -2.74 -4.43 -2.75
CA ILE A 46 -2.00 -5.32 -1.84
C ILE A 46 -2.23 -6.82 -2.15
N ASP A 47 -3.43 -7.20 -2.59
CA ASP A 47 -3.78 -8.61 -2.88
C ASP A 47 -3.48 -9.03 -4.33
N LYS A 48 -3.01 -8.12 -5.18
CA LYS A 48 -2.76 -8.39 -6.59
C LYS A 48 -1.28 -8.53 -6.87
N GLU A 49 -0.92 -9.34 -7.86
CA GLU A 49 0.45 -9.40 -8.37
C GLU A 49 0.82 -8.04 -8.98
N LEU A 50 1.92 -7.47 -8.48
CA LEU A 50 2.41 -6.15 -8.88
C LEU A 50 3.69 -6.28 -9.68
N GLU A 51 3.82 -5.39 -10.65
CA GLU A 51 5.04 -5.14 -11.40
C GLU A 51 5.58 -3.77 -11.05
N ILE A 52 6.90 -3.64 -11.14
CA ILE A 52 7.60 -2.38 -11.01
C ILE A 52 8.40 -2.14 -12.28
N SER A 53 8.38 -0.91 -12.79
CA SER A 53 9.28 -0.52 -13.88
C SER A 53 9.86 0.87 -13.67
N ILE A 54 11.04 1.05 -14.23
CA ILE A 54 11.86 2.25 -14.11
C ILE A 54 12.09 2.78 -15.52
N TYR A 55 11.81 4.07 -15.68
CA TYR A 55 12.05 4.83 -16.89
C TYR A 55 12.94 6.04 -16.58
N THR A 56 13.62 6.56 -17.58
CA THR A 56 14.35 7.82 -17.50
C THR A 56 13.82 8.82 -18.52
N SER A 57 13.75 10.10 -18.15
CA SER A 57 13.34 11.18 -19.05
C SER A 57 14.03 12.50 -18.68
N LEU A 58 13.96 13.46 -19.59
CA LEU A 58 14.40 14.83 -19.36
C LEU A 58 13.33 15.69 -18.66
N GLU A 59 12.15 15.12 -18.47
CA GLU A 59 10.97 15.79 -17.92
C GLU A 59 10.80 15.42 -16.45
N GLU A 60 10.70 16.43 -15.59
CA GLU A 60 10.51 16.24 -14.16
C GLU A 60 9.07 15.81 -13.82
N ASN A 61 8.08 16.37 -14.55
CA ASN A 61 6.68 16.15 -14.23
C ASN A 61 6.18 14.85 -14.85
N ILE A 62 5.81 13.90 -13.99
CA ILE A 62 5.24 12.58 -14.36
C ILE A 62 4.06 12.69 -15.32
N GLN A 63 3.23 13.74 -15.24
CA GLN A 63 2.06 13.88 -16.12
C GLN A 63 2.42 14.14 -17.59
N ASN A 64 3.61 14.67 -17.84
CA ASN A 64 4.10 14.95 -19.19
C ASN A 64 4.82 13.74 -19.79
N ILE A 65 4.94 12.63 -19.05
CA ILE A 65 5.73 11.47 -19.44
C ILE A 65 4.83 10.44 -20.11
N ASN A 66 5.25 10.06 -21.30
CA ASN A 66 4.61 9.09 -22.16
C ASN A 66 5.65 8.08 -22.64
N LYS A 67 5.19 7.01 -23.28
CA LYS A 67 6.08 5.98 -23.87
C LYS A 67 7.09 6.53 -24.89
N ARG A 68 6.83 7.69 -25.50
CA ARG A 68 7.67 8.29 -26.55
C ARG A 68 8.83 9.14 -26.02
N ASN A 69 8.63 9.83 -24.91
CA ASN A 69 9.63 10.75 -24.31
C ASN A 69 10.29 10.16 -23.05
N SER A 70 10.08 8.87 -22.81
CA SER A 70 10.71 8.12 -21.74
C SER A 70 11.50 6.95 -22.30
N ASN A 71 12.67 6.71 -21.71
CA ASN A 71 13.52 5.58 -22.03
C ASN A 71 13.28 4.49 -20.99
N PHE A 72 12.90 3.31 -21.44
CA PHE A 72 12.76 2.15 -20.58
C PHE A 72 14.13 1.71 -20.06
N LEU A 73 14.25 1.52 -18.74
CA LEU A 73 15.50 1.13 -18.11
C LEU A 73 15.42 -0.29 -17.53
N TRP A 74 14.36 -0.60 -16.80
CA TRP A 74 14.23 -1.88 -16.10
C TRP A 74 12.79 -2.19 -15.71
N LYS A 75 12.45 -3.48 -15.61
CA LYS A 75 11.15 -3.98 -15.13
C LYS A 75 11.37 -5.23 -14.29
N SER A 76 10.55 -5.41 -13.26
CA SER A 76 10.38 -6.69 -12.58
C SER A 76 8.92 -7.03 -12.36
N ASP A 77 8.61 -8.29 -12.61
CA ASP A 77 7.24 -8.83 -12.54
C ASP A 77 6.93 -9.48 -11.18
N ASN A 78 7.93 -9.61 -10.30
CA ASN A 78 7.83 -10.28 -8.99
C ASN A 78 7.89 -9.28 -7.82
N PHE A 79 7.33 -8.09 -7.98
CA PHE A 79 7.40 -7.06 -6.95
C PHE A 79 6.41 -7.34 -5.82
N SER A 80 6.93 -7.40 -4.59
CA SER A 80 6.13 -7.52 -3.36
C SER A 80 6.40 -6.32 -2.47
N VAL A 81 5.34 -5.63 -2.04
CA VAL A 81 5.44 -4.48 -1.12
C VAL A 81 6.00 -4.90 0.24
N SER A 82 5.83 -6.17 0.62
CA SER A 82 6.27 -6.72 1.91
C SER A 82 7.77 -7.01 1.95
N ASN A 83 8.39 -7.24 0.78
CA ASN A 83 9.77 -7.70 0.70
C ASN A 83 10.68 -6.57 0.24
N GLN A 84 11.79 -6.38 0.94
CA GLN A 84 12.85 -5.49 0.49
C GLN A 84 13.63 -6.14 -0.65
N PHE A 85 13.97 -5.35 -1.67
CA PHE A 85 14.86 -5.78 -2.75
C PHE A 85 15.86 -4.67 -3.10
N THR A 86 16.94 -5.04 -3.76
CA THR A 86 17.96 -4.11 -4.25
C THR A 86 18.43 -4.59 -5.61
N VAL A 87 18.49 -3.69 -6.58
CA VAL A 87 18.88 -3.99 -7.96
C VAL A 87 19.87 -2.95 -8.48
N SER A 88 20.93 -3.41 -9.13
CA SER A 88 21.86 -2.57 -9.88
C SER A 88 21.41 -2.49 -11.33
N ILE A 89 21.14 -1.28 -11.83
CA ILE A 89 20.68 -1.05 -13.21
C ILE A 89 21.73 -0.26 -14.00
N ASN A 90 21.98 -0.67 -15.24
CA ASN A 90 22.89 0.03 -16.13
C ASN A 90 22.11 1.09 -16.92
N ALA A 91 22.33 2.36 -16.60
CA ALA A 91 21.71 3.49 -17.30
C ALA A 91 22.68 4.17 -18.27
N SER A 92 22.20 4.43 -19.49
CA SER A 92 22.90 5.31 -20.43
C SER A 92 22.55 6.76 -20.15
N ILE A 93 23.56 7.64 -20.16
CA ILE A 93 23.38 9.08 -19.94
C ILE A 93 23.17 9.76 -21.30
N PRO A 94 22.00 10.36 -21.57
CA PRO A 94 21.71 11.04 -22.83
C PRO A 94 22.63 12.23 -23.07
N ASN A 95 22.92 12.53 -24.32
CA ASN A 95 23.80 13.66 -24.68
C ASN A 95 23.20 15.01 -24.25
N GLU A 96 21.88 15.12 -24.28
CA GLU A 96 21.07 16.27 -23.88
C GLU A 96 21.25 16.63 -22.40
N THR A 97 21.70 15.67 -21.58
CA THR A 97 21.97 15.88 -20.15
C THR A 97 23.41 16.32 -19.86
N ARG A 98 24.28 16.33 -20.88
CA ARG A 98 25.66 16.79 -20.74
C ARG A 98 25.69 18.33 -20.67
N ASN A 99 26.65 18.89 -19.93
CA ASN A 99 26.80 20.33 -19.67
C ASN A 99 25.65 20.94 -18.84
N ASN A 100 25.53 20.53 -17.58
CA ASN A 100 24.52 21.01 -16.63
C ASN A 100 23.06 20.72 -17.00
N GLY A 101 22.80 19.58 -17.67
CA GLY A 101 21.43 19.06 -17.84
C GLY A 101 21.01 18.13 -16.69
N SER A 102 19.70 17.90 -16.56
CA SER A 102 19.11 17.00 -15.56
C SER A 102 18.56 15.74 -16.21
N LEU A 103 18.75 14.59 -15.57
CA LEU A 103 18.10 13.33 -15.93
C LEU A 103 17.22 12.89 -14.77
N TYR A 104 15.94 12.65 -15.05
CA TYR A 104 14.97 12.22 -14.05
C TYR A 104 14.68 10.73 -14.21
N ALA A 105 14.57 10.03 -13.09
CA ALA A 105 14.17 8.62 -13.04
C ALA A 105 12.75 8.51 -12.49
N HIS A 106 11.89 7.80 -13.21
CA HIS A 106 10.47 7.64 -12.91
C HIS A 106 10.19 6.18 -12.62
N ILE A 107 9.65 5.92 -11.43
CA ILE A 107 9.40 4.57 -10.93
C ILE A 107 7.89 4.37 -10.88
N PHE A 108 7.40 3.35 -11.58
CA PHE A 108 5.99 3.01 -11.63
C PHE A 108 5.73 1.66 -11.00
N VAL A 109 4.70 1.58 -10.18
CA VAL A 109 4.17 0.34 -9.62
C VAL A 109 2.74 0.15 -10.13
N TYR A 110 2.46 -0.98 -10.75
CA TYR A 110 1.17 -1.28 -11.36
C TYR A 110 0.88 -2.78 -11.33
N GLN A 111 -0.34 -3.17 -11.66
CA GLN A 111 -0.74 -4.58 -11.69
C GLN A 111 -0.11 -5.28 -12.89
N VAL A 112 0.21 -6.57 -12.75
CA VAL A 112 0.66 -7.42 -13.85
C VAL A 112 -0.24 -7.28 -15.06
N GLY A 113 0.37 -7.05 -16.24
CA GLY A 113 -0.34 -6.86 -17.51
C GLY A 113 -0.92 -5.46 -17.74
N ALA A 114 -0.83 -4.54 -16.78
CA ALA A 114 -1.14 -3.13 -17.01
C ALA A 114 0.08 -2.38 -17.61
N SER A 115 -0.16 -1.17 -18.13
CA SER A 115 0.89 -0.25 -18.59
C SER A 115 0.89 1.00 -17.71
N PRO A 116 2.07 1.55 -17.35
CA PRO A 116 2.17 2.80 -16.59
C PRO A 116 1.68 4.00 -17.39
N PHE A 117 1.74 3.92 -18.72
CA PHE A 117 1.17 4.91 -19.63
C PHE A 117 -0.24 4.49 -19.99
N LYS A 118 -1.19 5.42 -19.92
CA LYS A 118 -2.54 5.21 -20.45
C LYS A 118 -2.44 4.85 -21.93
N SER A 119 -3.18 3.83 -22.35
CA SER A 119 -3.41 3.56 -23.76
C SER A 119 -4.06 4.79 -24.37
N GLU A 120 -3.37 5.42 -25.32
CA GLU A 120 -3.98 6.35 -26.26
C GLU A 120 -5.01 5.61 -27.12
#